data_AF-A0A066UU71-F1
#
_entry.id   AF-A0A066UU71-F1
#
_cell.length_a   1.000
_cell.length_b   1.000
_cell.length_c   1.000
_cell.angle_alpha   90.00
_cell.angle_beta   90.00
_cell.angle_gamma   90.00
#
_symmetry.space_group_name_H-M   'P 1'
#
loop_
_entity.id
_entity.type
_entity.pdbx_description
1 polymer ?
#
loop_
_entity_poly.entity_id
_entity_poly.type
_entity_poly.pdbx_seq_one_letter_code
_entity_poly.pdbx_strand_id
1 'polypeptide(L)'
;MTELHYRFPTIGEVVRELFNAAGILPQKKDETSVIGGEKHKKAIQKSLARLASENSKISTQLEELLSIFGEIVFELVDDPRVTLAIMASIEDALDQYRDLVRLDGTYLSFPETIKWVVQHRLIDRVLTSLFKNSLAFDVNASGLSLPEEKFWWLPEVNFDAKGETVQFPITKVWQWIYSSQGLSQIRFHNPAQGDISYQTNKQLIEKYKRYERNLENAQRWTSGQQLPSTHALSKALNDSIEALAEIGDERYSRDITPNQVNAYRVALFLGRFTTYCFKSVQNAYGDDYLHQLVIGFKKQYRRFDRETCHYRVVAQECVSNMDVLALERQDYWYSAVMELWWLRADKIKWGSQGINYNMDSKGTSRIEQFKKLIARIGPAMTYSLVKHHENPTNDLVPSDFPRLLDEGLKLKREATSLSEIDEYKNRVEIAGLGKMLCWLVEWCKAIFHYRNEDYQNAHPHFKRAFSLARYSAGQEQYLLVNQYIESSAKADNYREFKKAVAWASYLGIKVRWLRGMKDPESEDSLRTVYAFMKTARYWQL
;
A
#
# COMPACT_ATOMS: atom_id res chain seq x y z
N MET A 1 9.46 22.45 -13.37
CA MET A 1 8.69 21.75 -12.32
C MET A 1 9.67 21.44 -11.21
N THR A 2 9.63 22.17 -10.11
CA THR A 2 10.42 21.89 -8.92
C THR A 2 9.99 20.53 -8.36
N GLU A 3 10.94 19.62 -8.18
CA GLU A 3 10.70 18.35 -7.50
C GLU A 3 10.13 18.64 -6.11
N LEU A 4 8.90 18.20 -5.86
CA LEU A 4 8.29 18.27 -4.53
C LEU A 4 9.00 17.27 -3.63
N HIS A 5 9.97 17.76 -2.87
CA HIS A 5 10.79 16.95 -1.96
C HIS A 5 10.05 16.57 -0.66
N TYR A 6 8.97 17.27 -0.29
CA TYR A 6 8.27 17.12 0.98
C TYR A 6 6.81 16.74 0.73
N ARG A 7 6.53 15.44 0.59
CA ARG A 7 5.21 14.94 0.24
C ARG A 7 5.05 13.44 0.51
N PHE A 8 3.80 13.02 0.63
CA PHE A 8 3.40 11.64 0.39
C PHE A 8 3.56 11.26 -1.09
N PRO A 9 3.66 9.95 -1.40
CA PRO A 9 3.57 9.48 -2.78
C PRO A 9 2.21 9.85 -3.36
N THR A 10 2.16 10.07 -4.66
CA THR A 10 0.92 10.22 -5.43
C THR A 10 0.23 8.87 -5.61
N ILE A 11 -1.08 8.86 -5.88
CA ILE A 11 -1.79 7.60 -6.11
C ILE A 11 -1.24 6.83 -7.32
N GLY A 12 -0.79 7.54 -8.37
CA GLY A 12 -0.15 6.91 -9.51
C GLY A 12 1.18 6.22 -9.18
N GLU A 13 1.96 6.76 -8.24
CA GLU A 13 3.17 6.11 -7.74
C GLU A 13 2.83 4.89 -6.89
N VAL A 14 1.85 5.00 -5.98
CA VAL A 14 1.40 3.89 -5.12
C VAL A 14 0.93 2.70 -5.95
N VAL A 15 0.07 2.92 -6.94
CA VAL A 15 -0.47 1.84 -7.78
C VAL A 15 0.60 1.26 -8.71
N ARG A 16 1.52 2.08 -9.21
CA ARG A 16 2.65 1.56 -9.99
C ARG A 16 3.51 0.61 -9.14
N GLU A 17 3.79 0.98 -7.90
CA GLU A 17 4.55 0.13 -6.98
C GLU A 17 3.79 -1.16 -6.62
N LEU A 18 2.46 -1.12 -6.52
CA LEU A 18 1.65 -2.34 -6.37
C LEU A 18 1.85 -3.32 -7.55
N PHE A 19 1.79 -2.84 -8.79
CA PHE A 19 2.02 -3.68 -9.96
C PHE A 19 3.48 -4.15 -10.08
N ASN A 20 4.45 -3.32 -9.68
CA ASN A 20 5.86 -3.71 -9.59
C ASN A 20 6.07 -4.83 -8.56
N ALA A 21 5.43 -4.72 -7.39
CA ALA A 21 5.46 -5.70 -6.31
C ALA A 21 4.74 -7.00 -6.69
N ALA A 22 3.68 -6.94 -7.48
CA ALA A 22 3.04 -8.13 -8.03
C ALA A 22 3.82 -8.76 -9.19
N GLY A 23 4.81 -8.07 -9.78
CA GLY A 23 5.63 -8.62 -10.87
C GLY A 23 4.88 -8.86 -12.17
N ILE A 24 3.81 -8.09 -12.38
CA ILE A 24 2.91 -8.20 -13.53
C ILE A 24 3.15 -7.09 -14.55
N LEU A 25 3.97 -6.06 -14.26
CA LEU A 25 4.24 -5.04 -15.27
C LEU A 25 4.96 -5.62 -16.50
N PRO A 26 4.60 -5.18 -17.72
CA PRO A 26 5.24 -5.65 -18.93
C PRO A 26 6.68 -5.16 -19.00
N GLN A 27 7.64 -6.08 -19.03
CA GLN A 27 9.03 -5.75 -19.31
C GLN A 27 9.28 -5.77 -20.82
N LYS A 28 10.19 -4.91 -21.33
CA LYS A 28 10.50 -4.72 -22.76
C LYS A 28 10.96 -5.99 -23.52
N LYS A 29 11.05 -7.15 -22.87
CA LYS A 29 11.52 -8.43 -23.43
C LYS A 29 10.77 -9.67 -22.92
N ASP A 30 9.68 -9.52 -22.16
CA ASP A 30 8.91 -10.68 -21.68
C ASP A 30 7.86 -11.06 -22.73
N GLU A 31 8.18 -12.00 -23.62
CA GLU A 31 7.21 -12.61 -24.56
C GLU A 31 6.17 -13.48 -23.85
N THR A 32 6.39 -13.79 -22.58
CA THR A 32 5.74 -14.90 -21.89
C THR A 32 4.65 -14.47 -20.91
N SER A 33 4.54 -13.21 -20.49
CA SER A 33 3.63 -12.75 -19.41
C SER A 33 2.21 -13.36 -19.35
N VAL A 34 1.69 -13.57 -18.14
CA VAL A 34 0.28 -13.97 -17.87
C VAL A 34 -0.74 -13.00 -18.47
N ILE A 35 -0.37 -11.71 -18.56
CA ILE A 35 -1.17 -10.69 -19.25
C ILE A 35 -1.19 -11.00 -20.75
N GLY A 36 -2.35 -11.48 -21.25
CA GLY A 36 -2.53 -11.91 -22.63
C GLY A 36 -2.12 -10.86 -23.66
N GLY A 37 -1.14 -11.18 -24.51
CA GLY A 37 -0.76 -10.39 -25.68
C GLY A 37 -0.21 -8.97 -25.42
N GLU A 38 0.55 -8.47 -26.39
CA GLU A 38 1.11 -7.11 -26.43
C GLU A 38 0.07 -5.99 -26.15
N LYS A 39 -1.20 -6.25 -26.50
CA LYS A 39 -2.32 -5.31 -26.39
C LYS A 39 -2.71 -5.03 -24.94
N HIS A 40 -2.83 -6.05 -24.08
CA HIS A 40 -3.21 -5.84 -22.67
C HIS A 40 -2.07 -5.18 -21.88
N LYS A 41 -0.82 -5.53 -22.19
CA LYS A 41 0.37 -4.86 -21.65
C LYS A 41 0.35 -3.35 -21.89
N LYS A 42 0.12 -2.95 -23.14
CA LYS A 42 0.03 -1.53 -23.53
C LYS A 42 -1.18 -0.84 -22.89
N ALA A 43 -2.30 -1.55 -22.74
CA ALA A 43 -3.48 -1.02 -22.06
C ALA A 43 -3.18 -0.67 -20.60
N ILE A 44 -2.57 -1.59 -19.84
CA ILE A 44 -2.19 -1.37 -18.44
C ILE A 44 -1.19 -0.22 -18.30
N GLN A 45 -0.15 -0.19 -19.13
CA GLN A 45 0.82 0.91 -19.14
C GLN A 45 0.16 2.27 -19.42
N LYS A 46 -0.78 2.32 -20.36
CA LYS A 46 -1.53 3.53 -20.70
C LYS A 46 -2.47 3.95 -19.55
N SER A 47 -3.13 3.00 -18.89
CA SER A 47 -3.99 3.28 -17.74
C SER A 47 -3.19 3.77 -16.54
N LEU A 48 -2.03 3.17 -16.24
CA LEU A 48 -1.11 3.65 -15.20
C LEU A 48 -0.58 5.05 -15.49
N ALA A 49 -0.22 5.34 -16.75
CA ALA A 49 0.20 6.68 -17.16
C ALA A 49 -0.93 7.70 -17.02
N ARG A 50 -2.17 7.30 -17.29
CA ARG A 50 -3.35 8.15 -17.12
C ARG A 50 -3.62 8.43 -15.63
N LEU A 51 -3.57 7.41 -14.78
CA LEU A 51 -3.74 7.58 -13.33
C LEU A 51 -2.66 8.50 -12.76
N ALA A 52 -1.39 8.30 -13.15
CA ALA A 52 -0.29 9.17 -12.75
C ALA A 52 -0.44 10.63 -13.20
N SER A 53 -1.24 10.88 -14.23
CA SER A 53 -1.52 12.23 -14.71
C SER A 53 -2.61 12.96 -13.91
N GLU A 54 -3.39 12.23 -13.09
CA GLU A 54 -4.43 12.76 -12.19
C GLU A 54 -5.38 13.77 -12.87
N ASN A 55 -5.64 13.57 -14.16
CA ASN A 55 -6.24 14.58 -15.03
C ASN A 55 -7.79 14.60 -15.04
N SER A 56 -8.46 13.59 -14.46
CA SER A 56 -9.90 13.49 -14.16
C SER A 56 -10.27 12.02 -13.89
N LYS A 57 -11.40 11.76 -13.21
CA LYS A 57 -11.95 10.43 -12.93
C LYS A 57 -10.95 9.48 -12.27
N ILE A 58 -10.29 9.95 -11.22
CA ILE A 58 -9.22 9.20 -10.53
C ILE A 58 -9.79 7.91 -9.94
N SER A 59 -10.95 7.96 -9.27
CA SER A 59 -11.60 6.80 -8.67
C SER A 59 -11.93 5.72 -9.71
N THR A 60 -12.61 6.08 -10.80
CA THR A 60 -12.94 5.13 -11.88
C THR A 60 -11.69 4.51 -12.50
N GLN A 61 -10.64 5.30 -12.75
CA GLN A 61 -9.38 4.78 -13.30
C GLN A 61 -8.67 3.84 -12.34
N LEU A 62 -8.74 4.12 -11.04
CA LEU A 62 -8.19 3.26 -10.01
C LEU A 62 -8.98 1.94 -9.94
N GLU A 63 -10.31 2.00 -9.92
CA GLU A 63 -11.19 0.81 -9.93
C GLU A 63 -10.94 -0.08 -11.15
N GLU A 64 -10.86 0.51 -12.35
CA GLU A 64 -10.51 -0.23 -13.58
C GLU A 64 -9.16 -0.95 -13.46
N LEU A 65 -8.14 -0.27 -12.93
CA LEU A 65 -6.82 -0.86 -12.73
C LEU A 65 -6.82 -1.96 -11.66
N LEU A 66 -7.58 -1.81 -10.58
CA LEU A 66 -7.71 -2.81 -9.53
C LEU A 66 -8.51 -4.04 -10.00
N SER A 67 -9.52 -3.86 -10.85
CA SER A 67 -10.23 -4.98 -11.49
C SER A 67 -9.27 -5.82 -12.33
N ILE A 68 -8.49 -5.19 -13.20
CA ILE A 68 -7.47 -5.88 -14.02
C ILE A 68 -6.43 -6.57 -13.12
N PHE A 69 -6.00 -5.90 -12.04
CA PHE A 69 -5.07 -6.50 -11.09
C PHE A 69 -5.68 -7.76 -10.45
N GLY A 70 -6.93 -7.70 -10.00
CA GLY A 70 -7.64 -8.82 -9.38
C GLY A 70 -7.84 -10.00 -10.33
N GLU A 71 -8.19 -9.73 -11.59
CA GLU A 71 -8.28 -10.76 -12.65
C GLU A 71 -6.94 -11.48 -12.84
N ILE A 72 -5.84 -10.73 -12.93
CA ILE A 72 -4.49 -11.32 -13.08
C ILE A 72 -4.10 -12.13 -11.84
N VAL A 73 -4.40 -11.64 -10.62
CA VAL A 73 -4.14 -12.39 -9.39
C VAL A 73 -4.96 -13.68 -9.36
N PHE A 74 -6.22 -13.63 -9.79
CA PHE A 74 -7.06 -14.82 -9.89
C PHE A 74 -6.49 -15.85 -10.88
N GLU A 75 -6.05 -15.43 -12.06
CA GLU A 75 -5.42 -16.33 -13.03
C GLU A 75 -4.12 -16.96 -12.50
N LEU A 76 -3.39 -16.24 -11.65
CA LEU A 76 -2.12 -16.69 -11.09
C LEU A 76 -2.29 -17.69 -9.95
N VAL A 77 -3.24 -17.40 -9.06
CA VAL A 77 -3.46 -18.13 -7.81
C VAL A 77 -4.51 -19.22 -7.99
N ASP A 78 -5.52 -19.03 -8.83
CA ASP A 78 -6.62 -19.99 -9.05
C ASP A 78 -7.34 -20.39 -7.76
N ASP A 79 -7.54 -19.42 -6.86
CA ASP A 79 -8.32 -19.58 -5.64
C ASP A 79 -9.12 -18.29 -5.35
N PRO A 80 -10.47 -18.32 -5.41
CA PRO A 80 -11.29 -17.14 -5.16
C PRO A 80 -11.11 -16.54 -3.77
N ARG A 81 -10.95 -17.38 -2.73
CA ARG A 81 -10.85 -16.93 -1.33
C ARG A 81 -9.55 -16.18 -1.11
N VAL A 82 -8.44 -16.71 -1.64
CA VAL A 82 -7.13 -16.06 -1.57
C VAL A 82 -7.13 -14.75 -2.36
N THR A 83 -7.67 -14.75 -3.59
CA THR A 83 -7.76 -13.54 -4.41
C THR A 83 -8.58 -12.45 -3.72
N LEU A 84 -9.76 -12.77 -3.21
CA LEU A 84 -10.61 -11.80 -2.51
C LEU A 84 -9.92 -11.26 -1.25
N ALA A 85 -9.22 -12.12 -0.48
CA ALA A 85 -8.46 -11.67 0.68
C ALA A 85 -7.31 -10.72 0.32
N ILE A 86 -6.62 -10.95 -0.80
CA ILE A 86 -5.58 -10.06 -1.33
C ILE A 86 -6.19 -8.72 -1.74
N MET A 87 -7.27 -8.74 -2.53
CA MET A 87 -7.92 -7.53 -3.04
C MET A 87 -8.48 -6.66 -1.92
N ALA A 88 -9.20 -7.24 -0.96
CA ALA A 88 -9.68 -6.52 0.22
C ALA A 88 -8.52 -5.92 1.06
N SER A 89 -7.37 -6.59 1.10
CA SER A 89 -6.19 -6.08 1.80
C SER A 89 -5.54 -4.89 1.08
N ILE A 90 -5.62 -4.84 -0.25
CA ILE A 90 -5.16 -3.70 -1.06
C ILE A 90 -6.10 -2.50 -0.85
N GLU A 91 -7.42 -2.72 -0.89
CA GLU A 91 -8.42 -1.67 -0.64
C GLU A 91 -8.23 -1.04 0.75
N ASP A 92 -8.07 -1.90 1.78
CA ASP A 92 -7.75 -1.49 3.13
C ASP A 92 -6.51 -0.58 3.24
N ALA A 93 -5.47 -0.86 2.44
CA ALA A 93 -4.24 -0.07 2.40
C ALA A 93 -4.44 1.26 1.66
N LEU A 94 -5.23 1.25 0.58
CA LEU A 94 -5.57 2.46 -0.18
C LEU A 94 -6.44 3.43 0.63
N ASP A 95 -7.38 2.91 1.41
CA ASP A 95 -8.19 3.74 2.31
C ASP A 95 -7.33 4.38 3.41
N GLN A 96 -6.42 3.62 4.02
CA GLN A 96 -5.47 4.20 4.97
C GLN A 96 -4.58 5.25 4.31
N TYR A 97 -4.13 5.02 3.08
CA TYR A 97 -3.36 6.02 2.34
C TYR A 97 -4.15 7.31 2.08
N ARG A 98 -5.43 7.21 1.70
CA ARG A 98 -6.32 8.38 1.54
C ARG A 98 -6.44 9.15 2.86
N ASP A 99 -6.62 8.45 3.98
CA ASP A 99 -6.68 9.05 5.31
C ASP A 99 -5.39 9.76 5.69
N LEU A 100 -4.23 9.14 5.41
CA LEU A 100 -2.91 9.73 5.67
C LEU A 100 -2.72 11.04 4.91
N VAL A 101 -3.00 11.04 3.61
CA VAL A 101 -2.89 12.24 2.77
C VAL A 101 -3.83 13.33 3.27
N ARG A 102 -5.06 12.96 3.63
CA ARG A 102 -6.12 13.89 4.06
C ARG A 102 -5.89 14.49 5.45
N LEU A 103 -5.30 13.75 6.38
CA LEU A 103 -5.28 14.12 7.80
C LEU A 103 -3.89 14.50 8.32
N ASP A 104 -2.86 13.71 8.06
CA ASP A 104 -1.60 13.80 8.82
C ASP A 104 -0.64 14.88 8.26
N GLY A 105 -0.69 15.18 6.96
CA GLY A 105 0.26 16.10 6.33
C GLY A 105 1.73 15.62 6.45
N THR A 106 2.68 16.35 5.87
CA THR A 106 4.11 16.04 6.08
C THR A 106 5.00 17.27 5.89
N TYR A 107 5.97 17.39 6.79
CA TYR A 107 7.13 18.28 6.70
C TYR A 107 8.44 17.51 6.48
N LEU A 108 8.35 16.18 6.39
CA LEU A 108 9.50 15.30 6.17
C LEU A 108 9.81 15.21 4.68
N SER A 109 11.07 14.95 4.36
CA SER A 109 11.46 14.63 2.99
C SER A 109 10.70 13.38 2.50
N PHE A 110 10.63 13.15 1.19
CA PHE A 110 9.93 12.00 0.64
C PHE A 110 10.42 10.66 1.24
N PRO A 111 11.74 10.37 1.33
CA PRO A 111 12.22 9.15 1.99
C PRO A 111 11.84 9.06 3.47
N GLU A 112 11.94 10.16 4.22
CA GLU A 112 11.60 10.16 5.65
C GLU A 112 10.08 10.08 5.90
N THR A 113 9.26 10.64 5.00
CA THR A 113 7.80 10.49 5.03
C THR A 113 7.43 9.01 4.88
N ILE A 114 8.00 8.31 3.90
CA ILE A 114 7.73 6.87 3.71
C ILE A 114 8.23 6.07 4.92
N LYS A 115 9.42 6.36 5.43
CA LYS A 115 9.98 5.71 6.63
C LYS A 115 9.04 5.88 7.83
N TRP A 116 8.55 7.10 8.05
CA TRP A 116 7.59 7.42 9.09
C TRP A 116 6.31 6.62 8.93
N VAL A 117 5.72 6.58 7.73
CA VAL A 117 4.49 5.80 7.45
C VAL A 117 4.70 4.31 7.75
N VAL A 118 5.84 3.74 7.33
CA VAL A 118 6.16 2.33 7.58
C VAL A 118 6.23 2.04 9.07
N GLN A 119 6.92 2.88 9.84
CA GLN A 119 7.15 2.65 11.28
C GLN A 119 5.89 2.82 12.14
N HIS A 120 5.01 3.74 11.75
CA HIS A 120 3.92 4.26 12.58
C HIS A 120 2.53 3.83 12.10
N ARG A 121 2.36 3.43 10.84
CA ARG A 121 1.03 3.19 10.27
C ARG A 121 0.92 1.84 9.58
N LEU A 122 1.96 1.43 8.85
CA LEU A 122 1.86 0.31 7.92
C LEU A 122 1.83 -1.06 8.61
N ILE A 123 2.66 -1.29 9.63
CA ILE A 123 2.75 -2.62 10.29
C ILE A 123 1.39 -3.05 10.83
N ASP A 124 0.72 -2.16 11.58
CA ASP A 124 -0.58 -2.46 12.17
C ASP A 124 -1.67 -2.61 11.11
N ARG A 125 -1.63 -1.81 10.05
CA ARG A 125 -2.58 -1.93 8.94
C ARG A 125 -2.43 -3.26 8.22
N VAL A 126 -1.22 -3.65 7.86
CA VAL A 126 -0.95 -4.90 7.14
C VAL A 126 -1.37 -6.09 7.99
N LEU A 127 -1.06 -6.09 9.30
CA LEU A 127 -1.49 -7.15 10.20
C LEU A 127 -3.01 -7.17 10.38
N THR A 128 -3.65 -6.01 10.54
CA THR A 128 -5.11 -5.92 10.60
C THR A 128 -5.74 -6.52 9.35
N SER A 129 -5.28 -6.13 8.16
CA SER A 129 -5.78 -6.68 6.89
C SER A 129 -5.51 -8.17 6.76
N LEU A 130 -4.31 -8.64 7.14
CA LEU A 130 -3.95 -10.06 7.09
C LEU A 130 -4.90 -10.90 7.94
N PHE A 131 -5.06 -10.57 9.22
CA PHE A 131 -5.93 -11.33 10.14
C PHE A 131 -7.41 -11.16 9.79
N LYS A 132 -7.83 -9.95 9.39
CA LYS A 132 -9.22 -9.66 9.03
C LYS A 132 -9.65 -10.38 7.76
N ASN A 133 -8.94 -10.16 6.67
CA ASN A 133 -9.37 -10.60 5.35
C ASN A 133 -9.12 -12.10 5.14
N SER A 134 -8.03 -12.66 5.69
CA SER A 134 -7.83 -14.12 5.63
C SER A 134 -8.96 -14.86 6.35
N LEU A 135 -9.45 -14.31 7.47
CA LEU A 135 -10.58 -14.88 8.20
C LEU A 135 -11.89 -14.62 7.46
N ALA A 136 -12.15 -13.40 7.00
CA ALA A 136 -13.41 -13.01 6.36
C ALA A 136 -13.74 -13.82 5.09
N PHE A 137 -12.71 -14.18 4.32
CA PHE A 137 -12.86 -15.03 3.14
C PHE A 137 -12.59 -16.53 3.42
N ASP A 138 -12.36 -16.88 4.69
CA ASP A 138 -12.03 -18.23 5.17
C ASP A 138 -10.95 -18.91 4.30
N VAL A 139 -9.81 -18.25 4.13
CA VAL A 139 -8.68 -18.75 3.33
C VAL A 139 -8.22 -20.15 3.79
N ASN A 140 -8.43 -20.49 5.06
CA ASN A 140 -8.13 -21.82 5.57
C ASN A 140 -9.00 -22.92 4.96
N ALA A 141 -10.23 -22.60 4.53
CA ALA A 141 -11.11 -23.55 3.84
C ALA A 141 -10.67 -23.85 2.39
N SER A 142 -9.69 -23.12 1.85
CA SER A 142 -9.06 -23.45 0.57
C SER A 142 -8.28 -24.78 0.59
N GLY A 143 -7.92 -25.29 1.78
CA GLY A 143 -7.18 -26.55 1.89
C GLY A 143 -5.75 -26.51 1.30
N LEU A 144 -5.20 -25.31 1.13
CA LEU A 144 -3.86 -25.12 0.60
C LEU A 144 -2.80 -25.51 1.65
N SER A 145 -1.92 -26.43 1.29
CA SER A 145 -0.77 -26.80 2.09
C SER A 145 0.35 -25.78 1.89
N LEU A 146 0.32 -24.66 2.63
CA LEU A 146 1.36 -23.63 2.62
C LEU A 146 2.55 -24.02 3.53
N PRO A 147 3.71 -23.32 3.45
CA PRO A 147 4.85 -23.63 4.32
C PRO A 147 4.49 -23.56 5.82
N GLU A 148 4.91 -24.58 6.59
CA GLU A 148 4.66 -24.66 8.04
C GLU A 148 5.36 -23.56 8.84
N GLU A 149 6.49 -23.05 8.32
CA GLU A 149 7.26 -22.00 8.95
C GLU A 149 6.44 -20.69 9.03
N LYS A 150 5.98 -20.32 10.22
CA LYS A 150 5.04 -19.20 10.46
C LYS A 150 5.37 -17.87 9.75
N PHE A 151 6.65 -17.58 9.53
CA PHE A 151 7.14 -16.33 8.93
C PHE A 151 7.86 -16.55 7.60
N TRP A 152 7.47 -17.57 6.83
CA TRP A 152 8.03 -17.86 5.50
C TRP A 152 7.94 -16.66 4.53
N TRP A 153 6.94 -15.79 4.72
CA TRP A 153 6.67 -14.58 3.94
C TRP A 153 7.45 -13.33 4.44
N LEU A 154 8.27 -13.46 5.48
CA LEU A 154 9.19 -12.43 5.97
C LEU A 154 10.64 -12.83 5.68
N PRO A 155 11.53 -11.84 5.45
CA PRO A 155 12.96 -12.09 5.41
C PRO A 155 13.46 -12.70 6.72
N GLU A 156 14.52 -13.50 6.59
CA GLU A 156 15.27 -14.03 7.71
C GLU A 156 16.68 -13.45 7.67
N VAL A 157 17.07 -12.81 8.77
CA VAL A 157 18.38 -12.19 8.94
C VAL A 157 19.22 -13.16 9.77
N ASN A 158 20.27 -13.69 9.16
CA ASN A 158 21.20 -14.61 9.78
C ASN A 158 22.55 -13.94 9.98
N PHE A 159 23.23 -14.29 11.06
CA PHE A 159 24.60 -13.84 11.32
C PHE A 159 25.52 -15.06 11.19
N ASP A 160 26.37 -15.05 10.18
CA ASP A 160 27.37 -16.10 9.95
C ASP A 160 28.80 -15.54 10.01
N ALA A 161 29.79 -16.42 9.83
CA ALA A 161 31.21 -16.05 9.86
C ALA A 161 31.63 -15.05 8.76
N LYS A 162 30.78 -14.84 7.74
CA LYS A 162 30.99 -13.88 6.63
C LYS A 162 30.21 -12.59 6.82
N GLY A 163 29.41 -12.49 7.89
CA GLY A 163 28.64 -11.30 8.26
C GLY A 163 27.13 -11.56 8.26
N GLU A 164 26.37 -10.49 8.09
CA GLU A 164 24.91 -10.55 7.99
C GLU A 164 24.49 -11.09 6.62
N THR A 165 23.67 -12.14 6.60
CA THR A 165 23.06 -12.68 5.40
C THR A 165 21.54 -12.61 5.50
N VAL A 166 20.91 -12.07 4.46
CA VAL A 166 19.45 -11.92 4.40
C VAL A 166 18.88 -12.95 3.43
N GLN A 167 18.08 -13.87 3.96
CA GLN A 167 17.32 -14.80 3.16
C GLN A 167 15.92 -14.25 2.87
N PHE A 168 15.63 -14.03 1.59
CA PHE A 168 14.35 -13.45 1.17
C PHE A 168 13.23 -14.51 1.05
N PRO A 169 11.95 -14.09 1.21
CA PRO A 169 10.79 -15.00 1.14
C PRO A 169 10.73 -15.88 -0.12
N ILE A 170 11.07 -15.34 -1.30
CA ILE A 170 11.06 -16.13 -2.54
C ILE A 170 12.04 -17.31 -2.50
N THR A 171 13.20 -17.13 -1.85
CA THR A 171 14.19 -18.20 -1.67
C THR A 171 13.65 -19.26 -0.73
N LYS A 172 13.03 -18.86 0.38
CA LYS A 172 12.43 -19.76 1.37
C LYS A 172 11.33 -20.62 0.75
N VAL A 173 10.47 -20.00 -0.08
CA VAL A 173 9.39 -20.72 -0.79
C VAL A 173 9.95 -21.75 -1.77
N TRP A 174 10.94 -21.40 -2.59
CA TRP A 174 11.56 -22.37 -3.49
C TRP A 174 12.20 -23.54 -2.74
N GLN A 175 12.92 -23.26 -1.65
CA GLN A 175 13.49 -24.31 -0.80
C GLN A 175 12.40 -25.23 -0.22
N TRP A 176 11.29 -24.66 0.25
CA TRP A 176 10.15 -25.44 0.72
C TRP A 176 9.56 -26.33 -0.38
N ILE A 177 9.41 -25.82 -1.60
CA ILE A 177 8.94 -26.62 -2.75
C ILE A 177 9.89 -27.81 -2.97
N TYR A 178 11.20 -27.59 -3.01
CA TYR A 178 12.16 -28.68 -3.21
C TYR A 178 12.09 -29.72 -2.08
N SER A 179 12.06 -29.26 -0.82
CA SER A 179 11.97 -30.13 0.35
C SER A 179 10.66 -30.94 0.38
N SER A 180 9.54 -30.34 0.01
CA SER A 180 8.23 -31.02 -0.05
C SER A 180 8.21 -32.19 -1.05
N GLN A 181 9.08 -32.14 -2.07
CA GLN A 181 9.24 -33.19 -3.08
C GLN A 181 10.42 -34.13 -2.78
N GLY A 182 11.18 -33.88 -1.71
CA GLY A 182 12.41 -34.62 -1.42
C GLY A 182 13.46 -34.49 -2.52
N LEU A 183 13.53 -33.34 -3.19
CA LEU A 183 14.45 -33.09 -4.30
C LEU A 183 15.41 -31.94 -3.96
N SER A 184 16.56 -31.91 -4.63
CA SER A 184 17.41 -30.73 -4.64
C SER A 184 16.93 -29.74 -5.70
N GLN A 185 17.35 -28.47 -5.61
CA GLN A 185 17.09 -27.47 -6.65
C GLN A 185 17.49 -27.96 -8.05
N ILE A 186 18.66 -28.60 -8.15
CA ILE A 186 19.18 -29.15 -9.41
C ILE A 186 18.21 -30.20 -9.96
N ARG A 187 17.77 -31.15 -9.13
CA ARG A 187 16.91 -32.25 -9.58
C ARG A 187 15.49 -31.81 -9.87
N PHE A 188 14.98 -30.79 -9.18
CA PHE A 188 13.66 -30.25 -9.44
C PHE A 188 13.58 -29.58 -10.81
N HIS A 189 14.57 -28.74 -11.16
CA HIS A 189 14.54 -27.99 -12.43
C HIS A 189 15.22 -28.70 -13.61
N ASN A 190 16.19 -29.58 -13.33
CA ASN A 190 16.84 -30.42 -14.32
C ASN A 190 16.92 -31.88 -13.85
N PRO A 191 15.80 -32.62 -13.91
CA PRO A 191 15.79 -34.01 -13.48
C PRO A 191 16.74 -34.89 -14.31
N ALA A 192 17.00 -34.52 -15.58
CA ALA A 192 17.93 -35.18 -16.49
C ALA A 192 19.41 -34.83 -16.27
N GLN A 193 19.77 -34.04 -15.25
CA GLN A 193 21.16 -33.65 -15.00
C GLN A 193 22.07 -34.89 -14.84
N GLY A 194 23.08 -35.00 -15.70
CA GLY A 194 24.01 -36.13 -15.70
C GLY A 194 23.56 -37.35 -16.50
N ASP A 195 22.39 -37.31 -17.14
CA ASP A 195 21.99 -38.30 -18.14
C ASP A 195 22.53 -37.90 -19.53
N ILE A 196 23.51 -38.66 -20.02
CA ILE A 196 24.19 -38.40 -21.29
C ILE A 196 23.24 -38.54 -22.48
N SER A 197 22.15 -39.31 -22.35
CA SER A 197 21.18 -39.51 -23.44
C SER A 197 20.46 -38.20 -23.79
N TYR A 198 20.16 -37.38 -22.80
CA TYR A 198 19.54 -36.06 -22.97
C TYR A 198 20.47 -35.05 -23.65
N GLN A 199 21.78 -35.25 -23.58
CA GLN A 199 22.79 -34.37 -24.18
C GLN A 199 23.20 -34.81 -25.59
N THR A 200 22.95 -36.05 -25.97
CA THR A 200 23.41 -36.65 -27.24
C THR A 200 22.26 -36.93 -28.22
N ASN A 201 21.05 -37.18 -27.73
CA ASN A 201 19.89 -37.40 -28.58
C ASN A 201 19.32 -36.06 -29.09
N LYS A 202 19.29 -35.88 -30.42
CA LYS A 202 18.77 -34.67 -31.09
C LYS A 202 17.33 -34.30 -30.69
N GLN A 203 16.51 -35.27 -30.30
CA GLN A 203 15.12 -35.03 -29.90
C GLN A 203 15.01 -34.59 -28.42
N LEU A 204 15.97 -34.96 -27.57
CA LEU A 204 15.97 -34.66 -26.13
C LEU A 204 16.79 -33.41 -25.78
N ILE A 205 17.74 -33.02 -26.64
CA ILE A 205 18.64 -31.90 -26.39
C ILE A 205 17.91 -30.57 -26.14
N GLU A 206 16.78 -30.34 -26.84
CA GLU A 206 16.01 -29.11 -26.65
C GLU A 206 15.26 -29.10 -25.31
N LYS A 207 14.75 -30.26 -24.87
CA LYS A 207 14.19 -30.43 -23.52
C LYS A 207 15.27 -30.17 -22.47
N TYR A 208 16.45 -30.76 -22.64
CA TYR A 208 17.57 -30.58 -21.72
C TYR A 208 18.01 -29.10 -21.61
N LYS A 209 18.11 -28.38 -22.73
CA LYS A 209 18.40 -26.93 -22.72
C LYS A 209 17.33 -26.11 -21.99
N ARG A 210 16.04 -26.45 -22.13
CA ARG A 210 14.95 -25.82 -21.36
C ARG A 210 15.16 -26.05 -19.86
N TYR A 211 15.53 -27.27 -19.45
CA TYR A 211 15.78 -27.63 -18.06
C TYR A 211 16.99 -26.89 -17.47
N GLU A 212 18.11 -26.84 -18.19
CA GLU A 212 19.29 -26.07 -17.77
C GLU A 212 18.96 -24.59 -17.59
N ARG A 213 18.24 -23.99 -18.54
CA ARG A 213 17.82 -22.58 -18.42
C ARG A 213 16.90 -22.36 -17.21
N ASN A 214 15.99 -23.28 -16.91
CA ASN A 214 15.13 -23.19 -15.74
C ASN A 214 15.94 -23.29 -14.44
N LEU A 215 16.92 -24.18 -14.38
CA LEU A 215 17.83 -24.30 -13.25
C LEU A 215 18.66 -23.03 -13.04
N GLU A 216 19.27 -22.48 -14.11
CA GLU A 216 20.04 -21.24 -14.03
C GLU A 216 19.18 -20.07 -13.53
N ASN A 217 17.95 -19.95 -14.04
CA ASN A 217 17.00 -18.95 -13.60
C ASN A 217 16.68 -19.09 -12.11
N ALA A 218 16.34 -20.31 -11.67
CA ALA A 218 16.05 -20.59 -10.27
C ALA A 218 17.24 -20.26 -9.36
N GLN A 219 18.47 -20.59 -9.76
CA GLN A 219 19.69 -20.25 -9.02
C GLN A 219 19.89 -18.74 -8.88
N ARG A 220 19.63 -17.96 -9.94
CA ARG A 220 19.69 -16.48 -9.89
C ARG A 220 18.62 -15.90 -8.95
N TRP A 221 17.44 -16.53 -8.88
CA TRP A 221 16.36 -16.09 -8.00
C TRP A 221 16.66 -16.42 -6.54
N THR A 222 17.09 -17.64 -6.25
CA THR A 222 17.36 -18.09 -4.88
C THR A 222 18.60 -17.46 -4.27
N SER A 223 19.60 -17.10 -5.09
CA SER A 223 20.78 -16.34 -4.67
C SER A 223 20.51 -14.84 -4.49
N GLY A 224 19.32 -14.36 -4.83
CA GLY A 224 18.95 -12.96 -4.71
C GLY A 224 19.50 -12.05 -5.81
N GLN A 225 20.22 -12.58 -6.81
CA GLN A 225 20.78 -11.80 -7.93
C GLN A 225 19.69 -11.16 -8.82
N GLN A 226 18.57 -11.85 -9.03
CA GLN A 226 17.48 -11.38 -9.87
C GLN A 226 16.13 -11.66 -9.22
N LEU A 227 15.21 -10.70 -9.28
CA LEU A 227 13.81 -10.94 -8.93
C LEU A 227 12.99 -11.22 -10.22
N PRO A 228 12.32 -12.37 -10.34
CA PRO A 228 11.56 -12.69 -11.54
C PRO A 228 10.25 -11.91 -11.66
N SER A 229 9.73 -11.85 -12.89
CA SER A 229 8.30 -11.59 -13.12
C SER A 229 7.49 -12.78 -12.61
N THR A 230 6.25 -12.53 -12.22
CA THR A 230 5.40 -13.61 -11.69
C THR A 230 5.06 -14.64 -12.76
N HIS A 231 5.03 -14.21 -14.01
CA HIS A 231 4.93 -15.14 -15.12
C HIS A 231 6.14 -16.08 -15.21
N ALA A 232 7.36 -15.54 -15.15
CA ALA A 232 8.56 -16.37 -15.22
C ALA A 232 8.59 -17.42 -14.10
N LEU A 233 8.08 -17.08 -12.90
CA LEU A 233 7.90 -18.03 -11.81
C LEU A 233 6.90 -19.14 -12.15
N SER A 234 5.69 -18.76 -12.60
CA SER A 234 4.65 -19.72 -12.96
C SER A 234 5.10 -20.66 -14.09
N LYS A 235 5.75 -20.11 -15.12
CA LYS A 235 6.32 -20.90 -16.21
C LYS A 235 7.40 -21.85 -15.72
N ALA A 236 8.39 -21.36 -14.97
CA ALA A 236 9.46 -22.23 -14.46
C ALA A 236 8.92 -23.34 -13.55
N LEU A 237 7.90 -23.06 -12.73
CA LEU A 237 7.22 -24.07 -11.92
C LEU A 237 6.56 -25.13 -12.82
N ASN A 238 5.66 -24.72 -13.72
CA ASN A 238 4.94 -25.66 -14.60
C ASN A 238 5.91 -26.48 -15.46
N ASP A 239 6.90 -25.83 -16.09
CA ASP A 239 7.94 -26.49 -16.89
C ASP A 239 8.70 -27.56 -16.09
N SER A 240 8.99 -27.30 -14.82
CA SER A 240 9.73 -28.23 -13.95
C SER A 240 8.85 -29.39 -13.50
N ILE A 241 7.56 -29.14 -13.23
CA ILE A 241 6.59 -30.18 -12.88
C ILE A 241 6.35 -31.12 -14.07
N GLU A 242 6.18 -30.56 -15.28
CA GLU A 242 6.12 -31.34 -16.53
C GLU A 242 7.37 -32.22 -16.69
N ALA A 243 8.55 -31.65 -16.46
CA ALA A 243 9.81 -32.39 -16.56
C ALA A 243 9.90 -33.56 -15.56
N LEU A 244 9.40 -33.38 -14.33
CA LEU A 244 9.37 -34.42 -13.31
C LEU A 244 8.31 -35.50 -13.60
N ALA A 245 7.23 -35.17 -14.28
CA ALA A 245 6.23 -36.16 -14.71
C ALA A 245 6.74 -37.00 -15.90
N GLU A 246 7.52 -36.39 -16.81
CA GLU A 246 8.01 -37.05 -18.02
C GLU A 246 9.34 -37.82 -17.83
N ILE A 247 10.08 -37.57 -16.75
CA ILE A 247 11.38 -38.23 -16.55
C ILE A 247 11.20 -39.73 -16.30
N GLY A 248 11.91 -40.56 -17.07
CA GLY A 248 11.88 -42.02 -16.92
C GLY A 248 12.63 -42.56 -15.70
N ASP A 249 13.40 -41.74 -14.99
CA ASP A 249 14.10 -42.14 -13.76
C ASP A 249 13.16 -42.03 -12.56
N GLU A 250 12.68 -43.18 -12.07
CA GLU A 250 11.75 -43.28 -10.93
C GLU A 250 12.24 -42.58 -9.66
N ARG A 251 13.56 -42.42 -9.48
CA ARG A 251 14.12 -41.72 -8.31
C ARG A 251 13.72 -40.24 -8.28
N TYR A 252 13.59 -39.63 -9.45
CA TYR A 252 13.31 -38.21 -9.61
C TYR A 252 11.90 -37.93 -10.12
N SER A 253 11.21 -38.93 -10.66
CA SER A 253 9.82 -38.78 -11.09
C SER A 253 8.92 -38.38 -9.92
N ARG A 254 8.01 -37.43 -10.15
CA ARG A 254 7.05 -36.95 -9.16
C ARG A 254 5.69 -36.74 -9.81
N ASP A 255 4.65 -37.23 -9.15
CA ASP A 255 3.26 -36.89 -9.44
C ASP A 255 2.81 -35.81 -8.46
N ILE A 256 2.70 -34.57 -8.95
CA ILE A 256 2.37 -33.40 -8.14
C ILE A 256 0.90 -33.07 -8.35
N THR A 257 0.11 -33.18 -7.29
CA THR A 257 -1.34 -32.98 -7.36
C THR A 257 -1.71 -31.54 -7.70
N PRO A 258 -2.87 -31.29 -8.33
CA PRO A 258 -3.34 -29.93 -8.62
C PRO A 258 -3.40 -29.02 -7.38
N ASN A 259 -3.78 -29.57 -6.21
CA ASN A 259 -3.80 -28.81 -4.96
C ASN A 259 -2.39 -28.36 -4.52
N GLN A 260 -1.37 -29.21 -4.69
CA GLN A 260 0.02 -28.83 -4.43
C GLN A 260 0.52 -27.77 -5.41
N VAL A 261 0.20 -27.90 -6.70
CA VAL A 261 0.54 -26.89 -7.71
C VAL A 261 -0.06 -25.53 -7.33
N ASN A 262 -1.33 -25.51 -6.92
CA ASN A 262 -1.99 -24.29 -6.47
C ASN A 262 -1.28 -23.70 -5.24
N ALA A 263 -1.02 -24.51 -4.21
CA ALA A 263 -0.28 -24.06 -3.02
C ALA A 263 1.11 -23.47 -3.37
N TYR A 264 1.83 -24.05 -4.32
CA TYR A 264 3.11 -23.53 -4.82
C TYR A 264 2.94 -22.19 -5.53
N ARG A 265 1.91 -22.03 -6.36
CA ARG A 265 1.61 -20.77 -7.05
C ARG A 265 1.30 -19.65 -6.07
N VAL A 266 0.46 -19.91 -5.07
CA VAL A 266 0.13 -18.96 -4.00
C VAL A 266 1.36 -18.55 -3.22
N ALA A 267 2.14 -19.53 -2.74
CA ALA A 267 3.34 -19.26 -1.96
C ALA A 267 4.39 -18.48 -2.78
N LEU A 268 4.59 -18.82 -4.06
CA LEU A 268 5.53 -18.13 -4.94
C LEU A 268 5.08 -16.70 -5.23
N PHE A 269 3.79 -16.48 -5.48
CA PHE A 269 3.24 -15.13 -5.69
C PHE A 269 3.50 -14.24 -4.46
N LEU A 270 3.10 -14.71 -3.27
CA LEU A 270 3.27 -13.97 -2.02
C LEU A 270 4.75 -13.80 -1.65
N GLY A 271 5.56 -14.84 -1.83
CA GLY A 271 7.00 -14.81 -1.60
C GLY A 271 7.72 -13.82 -2.52
N ARG A 272 7.34 -13.76 -3.80
CA ARG A 272 7.84 -12.76 -4.76
C ARG A 272 7.40 -11.36 -4.38
N PHE A 273 6.12 -11.18 -4.04
CA PHE A 273 5.54 -9.89 -3.66
C PHE A 273 6.27 -9.29 -2.46
N THR A 274 6.37 -10.06 -1.38
CA THR A 274 7.04 -9.64 -0.15
C THR A 274 8.55 -9.45 -0.37
N THR A 275 9.21 -10.29 -1.17
CA THR A 275 10.62 -10.08 -1.53
C THR A 275 10.84 -8.73 -2.21
N TYR A 276 9.98 -8.33 -3.14
CA TYR A 276 10.07 -7.00 -3.76
C TYR A 276 9.97 -5.91 -2.69
N CYS A 277 8.95 -5.95 -1.84
CA CYS A 277 8.73 -4.93 -0.81
C CYS A 277 9.95 -4.81 0.13
N PHE A 278 10.47 -5.93 0.62
CA PHE A 278 11.60 -5.91 1.56
C PHE A 278 12.92 -5.54 0.91
N LYS A 279 13.16 -5.92 -0.35
CA LYS A 279 14.32 -5.40 -1.11
C LYS A 279 14.23 -3.90 -1.35
N SER A 280 13.04 -3.37 -1.65
CA SER A 280 12.83 -1.94 -1.80
C SER A 280 13.11 -1.19 -0.49
N VAL A 281 12.70 -1.75 0.65
CA VAL A 281 13.05 -1.21 1.98
C VAL A 281 14.55 -1.27 2.23
N GLN A 282 15.20 -2.40 1.97
CA GLN A 282 16.64 -2.58 2.14
C GLN A 282 17.44 -1.57 1.31
N ASN A 283 17.10 -1.44 0.02
CA ASN A 283 17.77 -0.53 -0.90
C ASN A 283 17.60 0.94 -0.49
N ALA A 284 16.46 1.30 0.11
CA ALA A 284 16.16 2.67 0.48
C ALA A 284 16.72 3.06 1.86
N TYR A 285 16.79 2.12 2.81
CA TYR A 285 17.04 2.43 4.23
C TYR A 285 18.15 1.58 4.89
N GLY A 286 18.73 0.62 4.18
CA GLY A 286 19.80 -0.25 4.67
C GLY A 286 19.32 -1.47 5.47
N ASP A 287 20.27 -2.34 5.77
CA ASP A 287 20.06 -3.64 6.42
C ASP A 287 19.55 -3.50 7.86
N ASP A 288 20.15 -2.60 8.65
CA ASP A 288 19.73 -2.33 10.03
C ASP A 288 18.24 -1.99 10.14
N TYR A 289 17.76 -1.14 9.23
CA TYR A 289 16.35 -0.74 9.21
C TYR A 289 15.45 -1.91 8.82
N LEU A 290 15.84 -2.69 7.81
CA LEU A 290 15.13 -3.91 7.41
C LEU A 290 15.02 -4.88 8.59
N HIS A 291 16.12 -5.14 9.30
CA HIS A 291 16.17 -6.06 10.42
C HIS A 291 15.25 -5.60 11.57
N GLN A 292 15.30 -4.33 11.95
CA GLN A 292 14.39 -3.75 12.94
C GLN A 292 12.92 -3.84 12.53
N LEU A 293 12.62 -3.60 11.25
CA LEU A 293 11.28 -3.71 10.70
C LEU A 293 10.75 -5.15 10.82
N VAL A 294 11.55 -6.14 10.42
CA VAL A 294 11.17 -7.57 10.50
C VAL A 294 10.94 -8.00 11.95
N ILE A 295 11.81 -7.59 12.89
CA ILE A 295 11.61 -7.85 14.32
C ILE A 295 10.30 -7.21 14.81
N GLY A 296 10.06 -5.96 14.43
CA GLY A 296 8.84 -5.23 14.77
C GLY A 296 7.59 -5.95 14.27
N PHE A 297 7.62 -6.42 13.03
CA PHE A 297 6.54 -7.20 12.41
C PHE A 297 6.26 -8.49 13.17
N LYS A 298 7.29 -9.31 13.45
CA LYS A 298 7.15 -10.59 14.17
C LYS A 298 6.59 -10.37 15.59
N LYS A 299 7.07 -9.35 16.30
CA LYS A 299 6.57 -9.00 17.64
C LYS A 299 5.11 -8.57 17.59
N GLN A 300 4.75 -7.71 16.64
CA GLN A 300 3.39 -7.20 16.54
C GLN A 300 2.40 -8.27 16.06
N TYR A 301 2.82 -9.12 15.13
CA TYR A 301 2.05 -10.29 14.71
C TYR A 301 1.62 -11.14 15.92
N ARG A 302 2.56 -11.48 16.82
CA ARG A 302 2.24 -12.29 18.02
C ARG A 302 1.19 -11.64 18.93
N ARG A 303 1.13 -10.31 18.97
CA ARG A 303 0.12 -9.58 19.74
C ARG A 303 -1.24 -9.65 19.08
N PHE A 304 -1.31 -9.45 17.76
CA PHE A 304 -2.52 -9.64 16.99
C PHE A 304 -3.04 -11.07 17.13
N ASP A 305 -2.18 -12.06 16.90
CA ASP A 305 -2.49 -13.49 17.01
C ASP A 305 -3.12 -13.84 18.37
N ARG A 306 -2.51 -13.38 19.47
CA ARG A 306 -3.05 -13.59 20.82
C ARG A 306 -4.41 -12.91 21.03
N GLU A 307 -4.61 -11.74 20.44
CA GLU A 307 -5.83 -10.94 20.61
C GLU A 307 -6.99 -11.49 19.78
N THR A 308 -6.72 -12.06 18.60
CA THR A 308 -7.73 -12.48 17.62
C THR A 308 -7.85 -14.00 17.46
N CYS A 309 -7.07 -14.81 18.16
CA CYS A 309 -7.05 -16.28 18.02
C CYS A 309 -8.43 -16.96 18.18
N HIS A 310 -9.34 -16.36 18.94
CA HIS A 310 -10.68 -16.90 19.20
C HIS A 310 -11.72 -16.49 18.14
N TYR A 311 -11.42 -15.52 17.26
CA TYR A 311 -12.41 -14.96 16.32
C TYR A 311 -12.98 -16.02 15.38
N ARG A 312 -12.16 -17.00 14.96
CA ARG A 312 -12.63 -18.10 14.12
C ARG A 312 -13.69 -18.94 14.82
N VAL A 313 -13.46 -19.27 16.09
CA VAL A 313 -14.41 -20.07 16.89
C VAL A 313 -15.72 -19.32 17.04
N VAL A 314 -15.66 -18.03 17.38
CA VAL A 314 -16.86 -17.18 17.51
C VAL A 314 -17.62 -17.06 16.19
N ALA A 315 -16.93 -16.83 15.06
CA ALA A 315 -17.56 -16.78 13.74
C ALA A 315 -18.22 -18.13 13.38
N GLN A 316 -17.56 -19.25 13.68
CA GLN A 316 -18.10 -20.58 13.46
C GLN A 316 -19.36 -20.84 14.30
N GLU A 317 -19.37 -20.44 15.56
CA GLU A 317 -20.53 -20.55 16.45
C GLU A 317 -21.71 -19.71 15.93
N CYS A 318 -21.47 -18.46 15.51
CA CYS A 318 -22.49 -17.60 14.92
C CYS A 318 -23.14 -18.25 13.70
N VAL A 319 -22.33 -18.80 12.79
CA VAL A 319 -22.83 -19.44 11.56
C VAL A 319 -23.52 -20.78 11.82
N SER A 320 -23.02 -21.57 12.78
CA SER A 320 -23.57 -22.91 13.09
C SER A 320 -24.92 -22.86 13.81
N ASN A 321 -25.21 -21.76 14.51
CA ASN A 321 -26.47 -21.55 15.22
C ASN A 321 -27.60 -21.02 14.32
N MET A 322 -27.31 -20.74 13.04
CA MET A 322 -28.30 -20.26 12.09
C MET A 322 -28.76 -21.40 11.17
N ASP A 323 -30.07 -21.49 10.94
CA ASP A 323 -30.67 -22.44 10.00
C ASP A 323 -30.57 -21.87 8.57
N VAL A 324 -29.36 -21.89 8.02
CA VAL A 324 -29.02 -21.22 6.75
C VAL A 324 -28.86 -22.23 5.62
N LEU A 325 -29.39 -21.88 4.44
CA LEU A 325 -29.07 -22.56 3.19
C LEU A 325 -27.56 -22.57 2.94
N ALA A 326 -27.02 -23.70 2.47
CA ALA A 326 -25.59 -23.86 2.23
C ALA A 326 -24.97 -22.76 1.33
N LEU A 327 -25.77 -22.19 0.41
CA LEU A 327 -25.36 -21.15 -0.53
C LEU A 327 -25.08 -19.79 0.14
N GLU A 328 -25.74 -19.46 1.26
CA GLU A 328 -25.58 -18.16 1.93
C GLU A 328 -24.54 -18.20 3.06
N ARG A 329 -24.08 -19.40 3.43
CA ARG A 329 -23.17 -19.62 4.57
C ARG A 329 -21.92 -18.72 4.53
N GLN A 330 -21.37 -18.46 3.34
CA GLN A 330 -20.20 -17.61 3.17
C GLN A 330 -20.48 -16.13 3.48
N ASP A 331 -21.67 -15.63 3.13
CA ASP A 331 -22.05 -14.24 3.36
C ASP A 331 -22.29 -13.97 4.85
N TYR A 332 -22.92 -14.93 5.55
CA TYR A 332 -23.07 -14.88 7.00
C TYR A 332 -21.72 -14.98 7.72
N TRP A 333 -20.84 -15.87 7.26
CA TRP A 333 -19.48 -15.95 7.77
C TRP A 333 -18.74 -14.62 7.63
N TYR A 334 -18.74 -14.04 6.43
CA TYR A 334 -18.12 -12.75 6.16
C TYR A 334 -18.68 -11.66 7.08
N SER A 335 -20.01 -11.58 7.21
CA SER A 335 -20.70 -10.59 8.04
C SER A 335 -20.33 -10.75 9.53
N ALA A 336 -20.34 -11.97 10.06
CA ALA A 336 -19.96 -12.25 11.45
C ALA A 336 -18.50 -11.85 11.73
N VAL A 337 -17.59 -12.15 10.80
CA VAL A 337 -16.19 -11.73 10.92
C VAL A 337 -16.08 -10.20 10.89
N MET A 338 -16.74 -9.52 9.95
CA MET A 338 -16.73 -8.06 9.89
C MET A 338 -17.25 -7.41 11.17
N GLU A 339 -18.32 -7.96 11.77
CA GLU A 339 -18.85 -7.48 13.04
C GLU A 339 -17.83 -7.59 14.18
N LEU A 340 -17.12 -8.72 14.30
CA LEU A 340 -16.05 -8.89 15.30
C LEU A 340 -14.95 -7.82 15.16
N TRP A 341 -14.54 -7.53 13.92
CA TRP A 341 -13.54 -6.49 13.65
C TRP A 341 -14.07 -5.08 13.89
N TRP A 342 -15.36 -4.84 13.65
CA TRP A 342 -16.02 -3.58 13.95
C TRP A 342 -16.11 -3.35 15.47
N LEU A 343 -16.54 -4.35 16.23
CA LEU A 343 -16.55 -4.33 17.71
C LEU A 343 -15.15 -4.08 18.27
N ARG A 344 -14.12 -4.69 17.68
CA ARG A 344 -12.73 -4.42 18.03
C ARG A 344 -12.36 -2.96 17.79
N ALA A 345 -12.69 -2.41 16.61
CA ALA A 345 -12.40 -1.03 16.26
C ALA A 345 -13.11 -0.05 17.20
N ASP A 346 -14.38 -0.30 17.52
CA ASP A 346 -15.14 0.49 18.48
C ASP A 346 -14.55 0.42 19.89
N LYS A 347 -14.18 -0.77 20.36
CA LYS A 347 -13.48 -0.94 21.64
C LYS A 347 -12.20 -0.10 21.70
N ILE A 348 -11.42 -0.09 20.62
CA ILE A 348 -10.18 0.72 20.53
C ILE A 348 -10.51 2.21 20.56
N LYS A 349 -11.47 2.65 19.74
CA LYS A 349 -11.90 4.05 19.67
C LYS A 349 -12.37 4.56 21.02
N TRP A 350 -13.28 3.86 21.68
CA TRP A 350 -13.78 4.23 23.01
C TRP A 350 -12.72 4.09 24.10
N GLY A 351 -11.93 3.01 24.07
CA GLY A 351 -10.87 2.78 25.05
C GLY A 351 -9.70 3.77 24.92
N SER A 352 -9.53 4.40 23.76
CA SER A 352 -8.52 5.44 23.52
C SER A 352 -8.92 6.83 24.00
N GLN A 353 -10.22 7.08 24.23
CA GLN A 353 -10.70 8.39 24.69
C GLN A 353 -10.22 8.67 26.12
N GLY A 354 -9.70 9.87 26.33
CA GLY A 354 -9.21 10.31 27.64
C GLY A 354 -7.92 9.64 28.10
N ILE A 355 -7.20 8.91 27.24
CA ILE A 355 -5.81 8.52 27.52
C ILE A 355 -4.97 9.80 27.46
N ASN A 356 -4.62 10.35 28.62
CA ASN A 356 -3.54 11.33 28.72
C ASN A 356 -2.22 10.56 28.63
N TYR A 357 -1.50 10.72 27.53
CA TYR A 357 -0.22 10.05 27.28
C TYR A 357 0.93 10.59 28.14
N ASN A 358 0.68 11.62 28.95
CA ASN A 358 1.56 12.00 30.04
C ASN A 358 1.53 10.89 31.09
N MET A 359 2.39 9.88 30.92
CA MET A 359 2.60 8.75 31.84
C MET A 359 3.15 9.17 33.23
N ASP A 360 3.11 10.46 33.54
CA ASP A 360 3.47 11.10 34.80
C ASP A 360 2.25 11.40 35.69
N SER A 361 1.25 10.51 35.71
CA SER A 361 0.27 10.56 36.80
C SER A 361 0.98 10.21 38.11
N LYS A 362 1.31 11.22 38.91
CA LYS A 362 1.91 11.07 40.24
C LYS A 362 1.16 9.99 41.04
N GLY A 363 1.80 8.83 41.26
CA GLY A 363 1.32 7.77 42.14
C GLY A 363 0.99 6.41 41.52
N THR A 364 0.94 6.25 40.19
CA THR A 364 0.72 4.92 39.55
C THR A 364 1.97 4.46 38.80
N SER A 365 2.47 3.25 39.10
CA SER A 365 3.65 2.71 38.40
C SER A 365 3.38 2.53 36.91
N ARG A 366 4.41 2.72 36.07
CA ARG A 366 4.31 2.58 34.61
C ARG A 366 3.72 1.22 34.19
N ILE A 367 4.08 0.15 34.90
CA ILE A 367 3.55 -1.21 34.68
C ILE A 367 2.03 -1.27 34.87
N GLU A 368 1.52 -0.62 35.91
CA GLU A 368 0.08 -0.64 36.21
C GLU A 368 -0.71 0.19 35.20
N GLN A 369 -0.13 1.29 34.69
CA GLN A 369 -0.70 2.05 33.57
C GLN A 369 -0.77 1.20 32.30
N PHE A 370 0.29 0.45 31.97
CA PHE A 370 0.29 -0.48 30.83
C PHE A 370 -0.77 -1.56 30.96
N LYS A 371 -0.93 -2.18 32.14
CA LYS A 371 -1.95 -3.20 32.37
C LYS A 371 -3.36 -2.65 32.13
N LYS A 372 -3.66 -1.43 32.62
CA LYS A 372 -4.94 -0.75 32.38
C LYS A 372 -5.17 -0.48 30.90
N LEU A 373 -4.16 -0.03 30.17
CA LEU A 373 -4.25 0.16 28.71
C LEU A 373 -4.53 -1.15 27.98
N ILE A 374 -3.77 -2.21 28.29
CA ILE A 374 -3.98 -3.54 27.69
C ILE A 374 -5.40 -4.04 27.92
N ALA A 375 -5.95 -3.85 29.12
CA ALA A 375 -7.33 -4.24 29.41
C ALA A 375 -8.36 -3.47 28.57
N ARG A 376 -8.14 -2.16 28.36
CA ARG A 376 -9.08 -1.29 27.63
C ARG A 376 -9.03 -1.45 26.11
N ILE A 377 -7.84 -1.45 25.52
CA ILE A 377 -7.65 -1.39 24.06
C ILE A 377 -6.90 -2.58 23.47
N GLY A 378 -6.53 -3.55 24.29
CA GLY A 378 -5.80 -4.74 23.86
C GLY A 378 -4.28 -4.56 23.79
N PRO A 379 -3.52 -5.67 23.79
CA PRO A 379 -2.06 -5.63 23.76
C PRO A 379 -1.49 -5.09 22.46
N ALA A 380 -2.13 -5.33 21.30
CA ALA A 380 -1.63 -4.87 20.01
C ALA A 380 -1.64 -3.33 19.94
N MET A 381 -2.80 -2.70 20.20
CA MET A 381 -2.92 -1.25 20.15
C MET A 381 -2.14 -0.54 21.25
N THR A 382 -2.09 -1.12 22.46
CA THR A 382 -1.28 -0.52 23.55
C THR A 382 0.19 -0.41 23.12
N TYR A 383 0.73 -1.46 22.50
CA TYR A 383 2.10 -1.41 22.01
C TYR A 383 2.30 -0.36 20.92
N SER A 384 1.38 -0.29 19.95
CA SER A 384 1.45 0.72 18.87
C SER A 384 1.47 2.13 19.45
N LEU A 385 0.56 2.45 20.35
CA LEU A 385 0.53 3.76 21.02
C LEU A 385 1.83 4.07 21.74
N VAL A 386 2.36 3.13 22.51
CA VAL A 386 3.59 3.36 23.27
C VAL A 386 4.79 3.55 22.34
N LYS A 387 4.87 2.77 21.26
CA LYS A 387 5.90 2.94 20.23
C LYS A 387 5.79 4.31 19.55
N HIS A 388 4.59 4.82 19.31
CA HIS A 388 4.39 6.18 18.80
C HIS A 388 4.92 7.26 19.74
N HIS A 389 4.85 7.06 21.06
CA HIS A 389 5.37 7.99 22.05
C HIS A 389 6.89 7.85 22.28
N GLU A 390 7.43 6.64 22.16
CA GLU A 390 8.85 6.36 22.37
C GLU A 390 9.72 6.70 21.15
N ASN A 391 9.14 6.73 19.94
CA ASN A 391 9.84 7.15 18.74
C ASN A 391 9.82 8.68 18.61
N PRO A 392 10.97 9.37 18.67
CA PRO A 392 11.00 10.81 18.59
C PRO A 392 10.91 11.28 17.13
N THR A 393 9.72 11.20 16.54
CA THR A 393 9.45 11.94 15.30
C THR A 393 9.42 13.45 15.54
N ASN A 394 9.34 13.86 16.81
CA ASN A 394 9.53 15.23 17.27
C ASN A 394 10.95 15.75 17.03
N ASP A 395 11.98 14.89 17.04
CA ASP A 395 13.37 15.31 16.79
C ASP A 395 13.62 15.68 15.32
N LEU A 396 12.71 15.28 14.42
CA LEU A 396 12.76 15.60 12.99
C LEU A 396 11.90 16.82 12.61
N VAL A 397 11.13 17.38 13.55
CA VAL A 397 10.41 18.64 13.31
C VAL A 397 11.41 19.77 13.40
N PRO A 398 11.60 20.58 12.34
CA PRO A 398 12.43 21.77 12.45
C PRO A 398 11.87 22.71 13.54
N SER A 399 12.74 23.24 14.40
CA SER A 399 12.33 24.02 15.59
C SER A 399 11.36 25.16 15.30
N ASP A 400 11.56 25.87 14.20
CA ASP A 400 10.73 27.01 13.80
C ASP A 400 9.46 26.61 13.04
N PHE A 401 9.32 25.34 12.62
CA PHE A 401 8.23 24.90 11.76
C PHE A 401 6.84 25.11 12.40
N PRO A 402 6.56 24.67 13.64
CA PRO A 402 5.23 24.85 14.23
C PRO A 402 4.84 26.32 14.36
N ARG A 403 5.80 27.17 14.77
CA ARG A 403 5.59 28.60 14.93
C ARG A 403 5.30 29.28 13.58
N LEU A 404 6.13 29.04 12.57
CA LEU A 404 5.96 29.67 11.26
C LEU A 404 4.73 29.14 10.51
N LEU A 405 4.35 27.87 10.71
CA LEU A 405 3.09 27.33 10.20
C LEU A 405 1.88 28.09 10.78
N ASP A 406 1.82 28.23 12.12
CA ASP A 406 0.74 28.94 12.80
C ASP A 406 0.68 30.42 12.37
N GLU A 407 1.83 31.10 12.31
CA GLU A 407 1.92 32.47 11.81
C GLU A 407 1.42 32.60 10.38
N GLY A 408 1.80 31.70 9.47
CA GLY A 408 1.33 31.73 8.08
C GLY A 408 -0.18 31.47 7.95
N LEU A 409 -0.73 30.56 8.77
CA LEU A 409 -2.17 30.26 8.78
C LEU A 409 -3.01 31.43 9.31
N LYS A 410 -2.48 32.19 10.28
CA LYS A 410 -3.06 33.46 10.74
C LYS A 410 -2.94 34.54 9.67
N LEU A 411 -1.75 34.73 9.12
CA LEU A 411 -1.49 35.72 8.07
C LEU A 411 -2.40 35.53 6.86
N LYS A 412 -2.65 34.29 6.44
CA LYS A 412 -3.62 33.96 5.38
C LYS A 412 -4.99 34.61 5.61
N ARG A 413 -5.42 34.75 6.86
CA ARG A 413 -6.72 35.30 7.24
C ARG A 413 -6.70 36.81 7.43
N GLU A 414 -5.54 37.41 7.66
CA GLU A 414 -5.44 38.78 8.18
C GLU A 414 -4.61 39.71 7.31
N ALA A 415 -3.83 39.18 6.35
CA ALA A 415 -2.91 39.97 5.52
C ALA A 415 -3.62 41.14 4.83
N THR A 416 -3.05 42.33 5.02
CA THR A 416 -3.55 43.59 4.45
C THR A 416 -2.68 44.10 3.30
N SER A 417 -1.47 43.57 3.14
CA SER A 417 -0.57 43.93 2.05
C SER A 417 0.29 42.76 1.56
N LEU A 418 0.82 42.85 0.34
CA LEU A 418 1.79 41.88 -0.18
C LEU A 418 3.13 41.95 0.56
N SER A 419 3.51 43.11 1.12
CA SER A 419 4.74 43.28 1.88
C SER A 419 4.78 42.38 3.11
N GLU A 420 3.67 42.30 3.87
CA GLU A 420 3.56 41.40 5.03
C GLU A 420 3.79 39.92 4.64
N ILE A 421 3.26 39.52 3.46
CA ILE A 421 3.42 38.16 2.94
C ILE A 421 4.85 37.90 2.49
N ASP A 422 5.51 38.87 1.87
CA ASP A 422 6.91 38.76 1.46
C ASP A 422 7.87 38.80 2.66
N GLU A 423 7.56 39.54 3.72
CA GLU A 423 8.27 39.49 5.01
C GLU A 423 8.15 38.11 5.66
N TYR A 424 6.94 37.54 5.70
CA TYR A 424 6.74 36.16 6.15
C TYR A 424 7.53 35.17 5.31
N LYS A 425 7.49 35.29 3.98
CA LYS A 425 8.30 34.45 3.07
C LYS A 425 9.79 34.55 3.40
N ASN A 426 10.32 35.75 3.61
CA ASN A 426 11.73 35.94 3.96
C ASN A 426 12.08 35.26 5.28
N ARG A 427 11.22 35.35 6.30
CA ARG A 427 11.41 34.64 7.58
C ARG A 427 11.40 33.12 7.41
N VAL A 428 10.51 32.59 6.56
CA VAL A 428 10.47 31.16 6.20
C VAL A 428 11.76 30.72 5.49
N GLU A 429 12.29 31.52 4.58
CA GLU A 429 13.55 31.20 3.87
C GLU A 429 14.76 31.27 4.82
N ILE A 430 14.84 32.28 5.69
CA ILE A 430 15.91 32.41 6.70
C ILE A 430 15.92 31.20 7.65
N ALA A 431 14.74 30.67 7.99
CA ALA A 431 14.61 29.45 8.81
C ALA A 431 14.91 28.14 8.04
N GLY A 432 15.23 28.21 6.74
CA GLY A 432 15.46 27.03 5.90
C GLY A 432 14.18 26.23 5.56
N LEU A 433 13.00 26.81 5.80
CA LEU A 433 11.70 26.15 5.64
C LEU A 433 11.02 26.48 4.30
N GLY A 434 11.67 27.21 3.40
CA GLY A 434 11.13 27.62 2.10
C GLY A 434 10.49 26.48 1.33
N LYS A 435 11.14 25.32 1.27
CA LYS A 435 10.61 24.14 0.57
C LYS A 435 9.40 23.50 1.25
N MET A 436 9.24 23.63 2.57
CA MET A 436 8.16 23.02 3.35
C MET A 436 6.91 23.92 3.41
N LEU A 437 7.09 25.24 3.55
CA LEU A 437 6.01 26.21 3.76
C LEU A 437 5.71 27.10 2.53
N CYS A 438 6.39 26.89 1.40
CA CYS A 438 6.12 27.67 0.16
C CYS A 438 4.65 27.58 -0.30
N TRP A 439 3.97 26.46 -0.09
CA TRP A 439 2.56 26.32 -0.43
C TRP A 439 1.68 27.31 0.35
N LEU A 440 2.03 27.59 1.62
CA LEU A 440 1.31 28.52 2.48
C LEU A 440 1.57 29.98 2.07
N VAL A 441 2.80 30.31 1.64
CA VAL A 441 3.12 31.63 1.08
C VAL A 441 2.26 31.91 -0.16
N GLU A 442 2.20 30.96 -1.09
CA GLU A 442 1.37 31.07 -2.29
C GLU A 442 -0.11 31.17 -1.94
N TRP A 443 -0.55 30.45 -0.90
CA TRP A 443 -1.93 30.51 -0.43
C TRP A 443 -2.28 31.88 0.16
N CYS A 444 -1.41 32.49 0.96
CA CYS A 444 -1.59 33.86 1.46
C CYS A 444 -1.74 34.86 0.32
N LYS A 445 -0.88 34.78 -0.72
CA LYS A 445 -0.98 35.64 -1.90
C LYS A 445 -2.30 35.43 -2.65
N ALA A 446 -2.71 34.17 -2.83
CA ALA A 446 -3.97 33.84 -3.48
C ALA A 446 -5.17 34.47 -2.76
N ILE A 447 -5.21 34.37 -1.43
CA ILE A 447 -6.30 34.91 -0.62
C ILE A 447 -6.29 36.44 -0.63
N PHE A 448 -5.12 37.07 -0.56
CA PHE A 448 -5.00 38.52 -0.68
C PHE A 448 -5.60 39.05 -1.99
N HIS A 449 -5.21 38.49 -3.14
CA HIS A 449 -5.79 38.89 -4.43
C HIS A 449 -7.29 38.57 -4.51
N TYR A 450 -7.71 37.40 -4.01
CA TYR A 450 -9.11 36.99 -4.04
C TYR A 450 -10.02 37.95 -3.27
N ARG A 451 -9.59 38.45 -2.10
CA ARG A 451 -10.33 39.43 -1.29
C ARG A 451 -10.47 40.79 -1.96
N ASN A 452 -9.51 41.16 -2.79
CA ASN A 452 -9.54 42.35 -3.62
C ASN A 452 -10.32 42.16 -4.93
N GLU A 453 -11.07 41.06 -5.07
CA GLU A 453 -11.81 40.66 -6.28
C GLU A 453 -10.93 40.49 -7.53
N ASP A 454 -9.61 40.37 -7.36
CA ASP A 454 -8.63 40.19 -8.43
C ASP A 454 -8.41 38.69 -8.72
N TYR A 455 -9.45 38.08 -9.30
CA TYR A 455 -9.46 36.63 -9.54
C TYR A 455 -8.42 36.16 -10.57
N GLN A 456 -8.02 37.03 -11.49
CA GLN A 456 -7.03 36.71 -12.51
C GLN A 456 -5.63 36.52 -11.91
N ASN A 457 -5.25 37.32 -10.91
CA ASN A 457 -3.99 37.13 -10.18
C ASN A 457 -4.13 36.11 -9.05
N ALA A 458 -5.31 35.97 -8.43
CA ALA A 458 -5.53 34.98 -7.38
C ALA A 458 -5.40 33.53 -7.87
N HIS A 459 -5.96 33.20 -9.03
CA HIS A 459 -6.04 31.83 -9.53
C HIS A 459 -4.67 31.16 -9.77
N PRO A 460 -3.68 31.80 -10.42
CA PRO A 460 -2.32 31.26 -10.54
C PRO A 460 -1.68 30.91 -9.19
N HIS A 461 -1.90 31.75 -8.17
CA HIS A 461 -1.41 31.50 -6.81
C HIS A 461 -2.13 30.33 -6.15
N PHE A 462 -3.46 30.22 -6.25
CA PHE A 462 -4.21 29.06 -5.77
C PHE A 462 -3.75 27.76 -6.43
N LYS A 463 -3.56 27.78 -7.75
CA LYS A 463 -3.05 26.63 -8.51
C LYS A 463 -1.69 26.18 -8.02
N ARG A 464 -0.79 27.13 -7.76
CA ARG A 464 0.56 26.84 -7.25
C ARG A 464 0.52 26.32 -5.81
N ALA A 465 -0.25 26.97 -4.93
CA ALA A 465 -0.48 26.51 -3.57
C ALA A 465 -1.02 25.07 -3.55
N PHE A 466 -2.10 24.78 -4.28
CA PHE A 466 -2.66 23.43 -4.38
C PHE A 466 -1.64 22.41 -4.90
N SER A 467 -0.93 22.73 -5.97
CA SER A 467 0.06 21.81 -6.56
C SER A 467 1.18 21.44 -5.57
N LEU A 468 1.57 22.38 -4.70
CA LEU A 468 2.61 22.19 -3.69
C LEU A 468 2.10 21.49 -2.43
N ALA A 469 0.83 21.68 -2.06
CA ALA A 469 0.23 21.22 -0.81
C ALA A 469 -0.54 19.90 -0.89
N ARG A 470 -0.99 19.49 -2.09
CA ARG A 470 -1.92 18.37 -2.27
C ARG A 470 -1.46 17.03 -1.69
N TYR A 471 -0.16 16.84 -1.43
CA TYR A 471 0.38 15.65 -0.78
C TYR A 471 1.19 15.97 0.50
N SER A 472 0.98 17.15 1.12
CA SER A 472 1.76 17.60 2.28
C SER A 472 0.98 18.42 3.31
N ALA A 473 -0.14 19.05 2.94
CA ALA A 473 -0.85 19.98 3.82
C ALA A 473 -1.79 19.35 4.87
N GLY A 474 -2.05 18.04 4.79
CA GLY A 474 -2.91 17.34 5.77
C GLY A 474 -4.29 17.99 5.91
N GLN A 475 -4.71 18.28 7.14
CA GLN A 475 -6.04 18.83 7.45
C GLN A 475 -6.37 20.14 6.70
N GLU A 476 -5.36 20.92 6.33
CA GLU A 476 -5.55 22.18 5.59
C GLU A 476 -6.00 21.97 4.13
N GLN A 477 -5.92 20.74 3.62
CA GLN A 477 -6.36 20.40 2.26
C GLN A 477 -7.82 20.74 2.01
N TYR A 478 -8.72 20.52 2.99
CA TYR A 478 -10.15 20.76 2.78
C TYR A 478 -10.42 22.19 2.31
N LEU A 479 -9.85 23.18 3.00
CA LEU A 479 -10.08 24.59 2.69
C LEU A 479 -9.35 24.99 1.40
N LEU A 480 -8.07 24.62 1.26
CA LEU A 480 -7.27 24.97 0.10
C LEU A 480 -7.87 24.42 -1.20
N VAL A 481 -8.31 23.16 -1.20
CA VAL A 481 -8.89 22.50 -2.38
C VAL A 481 -10.21 23.16 -2.78
N ASN A 482 -11.10 23.43 -1.83
CA ASN A 482 -12.36 24.12 -2.12
C ASN A 482 -12.14 25.52 -2.68
N GLN A 483 -11.17 26.27 -2.14
CA GLN A 483 -10.82 27.60 -2.65
C GLN A 483 -10.18 27.54 -4.04
N TYR A 484 -9.33 26.54 -4.30
CA TYR A 484 -8.77 26.33 -5.63
C TYR A 484 -9.85 25.98 -6.66
N ILE A 485 -10.77 25.04 -6.34
CA ILE A 485 -11.92 24.68 -7.19
C ILE A 485 -12.73 25.94 -7.53
N GLU A 486 -13.05 26.75 -6.53
CA GLU A 486 -13.80 27.98 -6.72
C GLU A 486 -13.03 29.00 -7.60
N SER A 487 -11.72 29.16 -7.35
CA SER A 487 -10.87 30.05 -8.15
C SER A 487 -10.84 29.63 -9.63
N SER A 488 -10.85 28.33 -9.93
CA SER A 488 -10.92 27.83 -11.30
C SER A 488 -12.23 28.22 -11.98
N ALA A 489 -13.35 28.23 -11.26
CA ALA A 489 -14.63 28.69 -11.81
C ALA A 489 -14.64 30.20 -12.07
N LYS A 490 -14.10 31.00 -11.14
CA LYS A 490 -13.99 32.46 -11.29
C LYS A 490 -13.04 32.91 -12.40
N ALA A 491 -11.98 32.14 -12.64
CA ALA A 491 -11.03 32.36 -13.73
C ALA A 491 -11.46 31.76 -15.08
N ASP A 492 -12.70 31.26 -15.18
CA ASP A 492 -13.27 30.61 -16.36
C ASP A 492 -12.49 29.39 -16.88
N ASN A 493 -11.90 28.61 -15.96
CA ASN A 493 -11.10 27.44 -16.25
C ASN A 493 -11.80 26.13 -15.86
N TYR A 494 -12.78 25.71 -16.68
CA TYR A 494 -13.55 24.48 -16.45
C TYR A 494 -12.69 23.21 -16.39
N ARG A 495 -11.58 23.15 -17.15
CA ARG A 495 -10.70 21.98 -17.15
C ARG A 495 -10.03 21.76 -15.81
N GLU A 496 -9.53 22.82 -15.18
CA GLU A 496 -8.90 22.74 -13.86
C GLU A 496 -9.93 22.50 -12.75
N PHE A 497 -11.11 23.12 -12.86
CA PHE A 497 -12.24 22.84 -11.98
C PHE A 497 -12.53 21.34 -11.91
N LYS A 498 -12.73 20.68 -13.06
CA LYS A 498 -13.01 19.23 -13.11
C LYS A 498 -11.89 18.38 -12.51
N LYS A 499 -10.64 18.75 -12.76
CA LYS A 499 -9.47 18.04 -12.19
C LYS A 499 -9.45 18.11 -10.67
N ALA A 500 -9.64 19.31 -10.14
CA ALA A 500 -9.61 19.55 -8.70
C ALA A 500 -10.77 18.84 -7.99
N VAL A 501 -11.97 18.84 -8.59
CA VAL A 501 -13.12 18.07 -8.07
C VAL A 501 -12.83 16.57 -8.06
N ALA A 502 -12.35 15.99 -9.17
CA ALA A 502 -12.04 14.56 -9.23
C ALA A 502 -10.98 14.14 -8.20
N TRP A 503 -9.98 15.00 -7.96
CA TRP A 503 -8.98 14.77 -6.93
C TRP A 503 -9.55 14.85 -5.51
N ALA A 504 -10.40 15.84 -5.24
CA ALA A 504 -11.09 15.99 -3.97
C ALA A 504 -11.99 14.78 -3.67
N SER A 505 -12.80 14.36 -4.65
CA SER A 505 -13.67 13.19 -4.55
C SER A 505 -12.88 11.92 -4.25
N TYR A 506 -11.76 11.70 -4.93
CA TYR A 506 -10.89 10.55 -4.70
C TYR A 506 -10.36 10.47 -3.26
N LEU A 507 -9.99 11.59 -2.63
CA LEU A 507 -9.59 11.63 -1.22
C LEU A 507 -10.77 11.69 -0.24
N GLY A 508 -12.00 11.70 -0.72
CA GLY A 508 -13.19 11.88 0.12
C GLY A 508 -13.30 13.28 0.73
N ILE A 509 -12.68 14.29 0.12
CA ILE A 509 -12.82 15.70 0.49
C ILE A 509 -14.13 16.22 -0.10
N LYS A 510 -15.09 16.59 0.76
CA LYS A 510 -16.37 17.12 0.31
C LYS A 510 -16.20 18.48 -0.38
N VAL A 511 -16.59 18.56 -1.65
CA VAL A 511 -16.61 19.81 -2.41
C VAL A 511 -17.93 20.56 -2.12
N ARG A 512 -17.82 21.85 -1.81
CA ARG A 512 -18.99 22.72 -1.56
C ARG A 512 -19.92 22.70 -2.79
N TRP A 513 -21.22 22.70 -2.54
CA TRP A 513 -22.29 22.62 -3.56
C TRP A 513 -22.41 21.30 -4.32
N LEU A 514 -21.37 20.47 -4.39
CA LEU A 514 -21.46 19.09 -4.88
C LEU A 514 -21.78 18.09 -3.76
N ARG A 515 -21.52 18.44 -2.49
CA ARG A 515 -21.81 17.58 -1.34
C ARG A 515 -23.30 17.21 -1.28
N GLY A 516 -23.60 15.92 -1.13
CA GLY A 516 -24.96 15.41 -1.03
C GLY A 516 -25.69 15.24 -2.37
N MET A 517 -25.07 15.59 -3.49
CA MET A 517 -25.57 15.21 -4.81
C MET A 517 -25.40 13.71 -5.03
N LYS A 518 -26.33 13.11 -5.79
CA LYS A 518 -26.30 11.67 -6.12
C LYS A 518 -25.07 11.29 -6.95
N ASP A 519 -24.69 12.13 -7.90
CA ASP A 519 -23.48 11.97 -8.72
C ASP A 519 -22.72 13.30 -8.84
N PRO A 520 -21.81 13.60 -7.88
CA PRO A 520 -21.08 14.87 -7.84
C PRO A 520 -20.06 15.04 -8.98
N GLU A 521 -19.72 13.97 -9.72
CA GLU A 521 -18.78 14.01 -10.85
C GLU A 521 -19.46 13.96 -12.22
N SER A 522 -20.79 13.88 -12.27
CA SER A 522 -21.56 14.01 -13.52
C SER A 522 -21.33 15.37 -14.19
N GLU A 523 -21.27 15.40 -15.53
CA GLU A 523 -21.09 16.66 -16.28
C GLU A 523 -22.18 17.68 -15.97
N ASP A 524 -23.42 17.25 -15.73
CA ASP A 524 -24.53 18.16 -15.38
C ASP A 524 -24.32 18.82 -14.01
N SER A 525 -23.93 18.03 -12.99
CA SER A 525 -23.63 18.55 -11.66
C SER A 525 -22.42 19.49 -11.69
N LEU A 526 -21.35 19.09 -12.40
CA LEU A 526 -20.14 19.89 -12.56
C LEU A 526 -20.42 21.21 -13.27
N ARG A 527 -21.19 21.22 -14.37
CA ARG A 527 -21.56 22.45 -15.10
C ARG A 527 -22.43 23.37 -14.27
N THR A 528 -23.40 22.82 -13.53
CA THR A 528 -24.29 23.58 -12.66
C THR A 528 -23.50 24.28 -11.56
N VAL A 529 -22.66 23.55 -10.84
CA VAL A 529 -21.85 24.13 -9.75
C VAL A 529 -20.79 25.09 -10.29
N TYR A 530 -20.16 24.79 -11.43
CA TYR A 530 -19.22 25.69 -12.08
C TYR A 530 -19.86 27.04 -12.42
N ALA A 531 -21.03 27.04 -13.06
CA ALA A 531 -21.77 28.26 -13.39
C ALA A 531 -22.16 29.05 -12.14
N PHE A 532 -22.57 28.36 -11.08
CA PHE A 532 -22.91 28.98 -9.80
C PHE A 532 -21.68 29.60 -9.11
N MET A 533 -20.55 28.88 -9.01
CA MET A 533 -19.31 29.39 -8.38
C MET A 533 -18.69 30.56 -9.15
N LYS A 534 -18.88 30.62 -10.47
CA LYS A 534 -18.45 31.77 -11.29
C LYS A 534 -19.07 33.08 -10.80
N THR A 535 -20.31 33.05 -10.34
CA THR A 535 -21.08 34.24 -9.93
C THR A 535 -21.18 34.44 -8.42
N ALA A 536 -21.20 33.36 -7.63
CA ALA A 536 -21.36 33.42 -6.18
C ALA A 536 -20.20 34.17 -5.48
N ARG A 537 -20.50 34.96 -4.45
CA ARG A 537 -19.50 35.66 -3.62
C ARG A 537 -19.48 35.06 -2.21
N TYR A 538 -18.32 34.64 -1.73
CA TYR A 538 -18.14 34.15 -0.36
C TYR A 538 -17.23 35.09 0.41
N TRP A 539 -17.85 35.91 1.28
CA TRP A 539 -17.14 36.84 2.17
C TRP A 539 -16.46 36.15 3.35
N GLN A 540 -16.77 34.87 3.59
CA GLN A 540 -16.17 34.03 4.63
C GLN A 540 -15.27 32.98 3.98
N LEU A 541 -14.04 33.37 3.67
CA LEU A 541 -12.93 32.49 3.26
C LEU A 541 -11.60 32.94 3.87
#